data_AF-A0A9E3QZ14-F1
#
_entry.id   AF-A0A9E3QZ14-F1
#
_cell.length_a   1.000
_cell.length_b   1.000
_cell.length_c   1.000
_cell.angle_alpha   90.00
_cell.angle_beta   90.00
_cell.angle_gamma   90.00
#
_symmetry.space_group_name_H-M   'P 1'
#
loop_
_entity.id
_entity.type
_entity.pdbx_description
1 polymer ?
#
loop_
_entity_poly.entity_id
_entity_poly.type
_entity_poly.pdbx_seq_one_letter_code
_entity_poly.pdbx_strand_id
1 'polypeptide(L)'
;MTGSAGRRYFAPEVIQTSLSDCGPAALKCIAEGFGVPLSYGRLREACQTDVDGSSIDALEAVLVSLGFAAEQTLLPVEHLLSPAVDALPALVVVEREGGALHFVVAWRAGRFGVQVMDPAVGRGWLGARGLREQLYRHAMDVPAEAWREWAASASFQEPLRERLTALGVSVAQAAALSEQAVAEPGWRAIAGLDACTRLVEALVSGAGLRAGTHAAGALEALWATVREEGFVPGAVPAAHWSAVAAEPQEGTPMLRVTGALVLSVRGRAAPPTGEDDRPGPPTPESPELRAALSEKPAAPWRELRSLLLADGWLLPVLAVLGVVACAVGLISEGVALRDLMAFGSTPSALEGRARASTVVVALLAGLLVLEAPTVLAVLTLGRRLELRLRHALFRKLPLLPDRYLASRPVSDMGARGHSLHVVRSAPELVRRGVEAVLQLGLTTLAIGWLDARSGAAAAVVTVGALAAAWLTQPLLAERELKLRTHHGGLGRFTLDALLGLTPLRAHSAESAVRRGHSQLLREWRGAGRSLQAGVVWLATAQACWAYAGAFAVVWLHLSGPGAQAGTALLLAYWALSLPSLGAALVELARQAPGQRNVLLRLLEPLGAEDEAAVAPTAP
;
A
#
# COMPACT_ATOMS: atom_id res chain seq x y z
N MET A 1 -21.27 -7.42 -17.09
CA MET A 1 -20.54 -6.25 -16.55
C MET A 1 -21.47 -5.48 -15.61
N THR A 2 -21.97 -6.14 -14.57
CA THR A 2 -23.00 -5.63 -13.66
C THR A 2 -22.42 -5.66 -12.24
N GLY A 3 -22.53 -4.54 -11.51
CA GLY A 3 -22.18 -4.47 -10.08
C GLY A 3 -20.86 -3.80 -9.65
N SER A 4 -20.31 -2.81 -10.39
CA SER A 4 -19.05 -2.13 -9.99
C SER A 4 -19.16 -0.61 -9.78
N ALA A 5 -20.36 -0.07 -9.56
CA ALA A 5 -20.56 1.37 -9.45
C ALA A 5 -20.03 1.90 -8.10
N GLY A 6 -18.72 2.17 -8.03
CA GLY A 6 -18.10 2.92 -6.92
C GLY A 6 -16.70 2.47 -6.48
N ARG A 7 -16.22 1.29 -6.90
CA ARG A 7 -14.92 0.76 -6.42
C ARG A 7 -13.74 1.07 -7.35
N ARG A 8 -12.56 1.34 -6.77
CA ARG A 8 -11.29 1.55 -7.50
C ARG A 8 -10.87 0.32 -8.28
N TYR A 9 -10.17 0.54 -9.40
CA TYR A 9 -9.67 -0.57 -10.23
C TYR A 9 -8.67 -1.46 -9.47
N PHE A 10 -7.74 -0.82 -8.76
CA PHE A 10 -6.75 -1.47 -7.90
C PHE A 10 -7.21 -1.37 -6.44
N ALA A 11 -7.10 -2.49 -5.71
CA ALA A 11 -7.18 -2.49 -4.27
C ALA A 11 -6.18 -1.47 -3.68
N PRO A 12 -6.57 -0.60 -2.76
CA PRO A 12 -5.61 0.23 -2.03
C PRO A 12 -4.59 -0.64 -1.28
N GLU A 13 -3.31 -0.28 -1.36
CA GLU A 13 -2.26 -1.05 -0.70
C GLU A 13 -2.12 -0.62 0.78
N VAL A 14 -2.64 -1.45 1.69
CA VAL A 14 -2.57 -1.27 3.15
C VAL A 14 -1.77 -2.39 3.79
N ILE A 15 -0.52 -2.11 4.19
CA ILE A 15 0.34 -3.10 4.87
C ILE A 15 0.11 -3.04 6.38
N GLN A 16 -0.07 -4.20 7.00
CA GLN A 16 -0.25 -4.31 8.45
C GLN A 16 0.99 -3.86 9.21
N THR A 17 0.77 -3.16 10.31
CA THR A 17 1.85 -2.76 11.22
C THR A 17 2.17 -3.82 12.25
N SER A 18 1.20 -4.51 12.84
CA SER A 18 1.40 -5.65 13.74
C SER A 18 1.09 -6.98 13.04
N LEU A 19 1.55 -8.09 13.61
CA LEU A 19 1.12 -9.43 13.16
C LEU A 19 -0.38 -9.66 13.42
N SER A 20 -0.94 -9.04 14.44
CA SER A 20 -2.37 -9.11 14.80
C SER A 20 -3.27 -8.14 14.01
N ASP A 21 -2.71 -7.24 13.20
CA ASP A 21 -3.49 -6.17 12.53
C ASP A 21 -4.02 -6.56 11.12
N CYS A 22 -4.03 -7.85 10.75
CA CYS A 22 -4.45 -8.27 9.40
C CYS A 22 -5.92 -7.89 9.10
N GLY A 23 -6.83 -8.02 10.08
CA GLY A 23 -8.24 -7.64 9.97
C GLY A 23 -8.46 -6.13 9.73
N PRO A 24 -7.98 -5.24 10.63
CA PRO A 24 -8.07 -3.79 10.43
C PRO A 24 -7.45 -3.31 9.11
N ALA A 25 -6.31 -3.89 8.71
CA ALA A 25 -5.68 -3.56 7.43
C ALA A 25 -6.55 -3.95 6.22
N ALA A 26 -7.17 -5.14 6.27
CA ALA A 26 -8.09 -5.61 5.23
C ALA A 26 -9.35 -4.72 5.14
N LEU A 27 -9.94 -4.34 6.28
CA LEU A 27 -11.09 -3.42 6.31
C LEU A 27 -10.76 -2.05 5.74
N LYS A 28 -9.60 -1.49 6.10
CA LYS A 28 -9.16 -0.21 5.53
C LYS A 28 -8.99 -0.31 4.02
N CYS A 29 -8.41 -1.40 3.51
CA CYS A 29 -8.29 -1.64 2.07
C CYS A 29 -9.67 -1.64 1.39
N ILE A 30 -10.65 -2.35 1.96
CA ILE A 30 -12.02 -2.39 1.43
C ILE A 30 -12.64 -0.99 1.44
N ALA A 31 -12.65 -0.32 2.59
CA ALA A 31 -13.27 0.99 2.76
C ALA A 31 -12.67 2.06 1.83
N GLU A 32 -11.33 2.19 1.79
CA GLU A 32 -10.65 3.13 0.89
C GLU A 32 -10.84 2.75 -0.59
N GLY A 33 -11.03 1.46 -0.87
CA GLY A 33 -11.30 0.94 -2.20
C GLY A 33 -12.65 1.39 -2.74
N PHE A 34 -13.61 1.62 -1.85
CA PHE A 34 -14.91 2.25 -2.13
C PHE A 34 -14.92 3.77 -1.85
N GLY A 35 -13.76 4.38 -1.57
CA GLY A 35 -13.62 5.83 -1.40
C GLY A 35 -13.95 6.37 0.00
N VAL A 36 -14.07 5.50 1.01
CA VAL A 36 -14.27 5.90 2.41
C VAL A 36 -12.90 5.95 3.11
N PRO A 37 -12.35 7.15 3.41
CA PRO A 37 -11.08 7.26 4.13
C PRO A 37 -11.27 6.86 5.60
N LEU A 38 -10.39 5.99 6.10
CA LEU A 38 -10.40 5.57 7.51
C LEU A 38 -9.03 5.75 8.16
N SER A 39 -9.05 6.28 9.39
CA SER A 39 -7.88 6.33 10.27
C SER A 39 -7.50 4.91 10.72
N TYR A 40 -6.27 4.48 10.44
CA TYR A 40 -5.82 3.12 10.75
C TYR A 40 -5.74 2.87 12.26
N GLY A 41 -5.25 3.85 13.03
CA GLY A 41 -5.13 3.74 14.48
C GLY A 41 -6.49 3.59 15.17
N ARG A 42 -7.49 4.36 14.74
CA ARG A 42 -8.87 4.26 15.26
C ARG A 42 -9.60 3.03 14.78
N LEU A 43 -9.32 2.58 13.55
CA LEU A 43 -9.91 1.34 13.03
C LEU A 43 -9.45 0.12 13.85
N ARG A 44 -8.19 0.10 14.31
CA ARG A 44 -7.70 -0.94 15.22
C ARG A 44 -8.43 -0.95 16.57
N GLU A 45 -8.76 0.24 17.10
CA GLU A 45 -9.57 0.38 18.31
C GLU A 45 -11.01 -0.10 18.08
N ALA A 46 -11.62 0.27 16.94
CA ALA A 46 -12.98 -0.13 16.56
C ALA A 46 -13.12 -1.64 16.27
N CYS A 47 -12.09 -2.28 15.74
CA CYS A 47 -12.07 -3.73 15.48
C CYS A 47 -11.78 -4.57 16.72
N GLN A 48 -11.67 -3.95 17.90
CA GLN A 48 -11.33 -4.58 19.18
C GLN A 48 -10.16 -5.57 19.05
N THR A 49 -9.13 -5.21 18.28
CA THR A 49 -8.03 -6.12 17.98
C THR A 49 -7.25 -6.41 19.26
N ASP A 50 -7.48 -7.58 19.85
CA ASP A 50 -6.74 -8.08 21.02
C ASP A 50 -5.40 -8.71 20.58
N VAL A 51 -4.64 -9.26 21.52
CA VAL A 51 -3.39 -9.99 21.25
C VAL A 51 -3.62 -11.15 20.28
N ASP A 52 -4.81 -11.76 20.33
CA ASP A 52 -5.20 -12.93 19.51
C ASP A 52 -5.72 -12.56 18.09
N GLY A 53 -5.86 -11.26 17.77
CA GLY A 53 -6.32 -10.77 16.47
C GLY A 53 -7.76 -10.25 16.47
N SER A 54 -8.39 -10.19 15.29
CA SER A 54 -9.79 -9.76 15.13
C SER A 54 -10.67 -10.94 14.68
N SER A 55 -11.86 -11.10 15.25
CA SER A 55 -12.84 -12.08 14.76
C SER A 55 -13.51 -11.59 13.47
N ILE A 56 -13.89 -12.51 12.60
CA ILE A 56 -14.58 -12.15 11.35
C ILE A 56 -15.95 -11.49 11.61
N ASP A 57 -16.64 -11.88 12.68
CA ASP A 57 -17.91 -11.27 13.12
C ASP A 57 -17.74 -9.79 13.49
N ALA A 58 -16.64 -9.46 14.18
CA ALA A 58 -16.32 -8.07 14.49
C ALA A 58 -16.03 -7.27 13.20
N LEU A 59 -15.36 -7.89 12.22
CA LEU A 59 -15.07 -7.23 10.94
C LEU A 59 -16.35 -6.99 10.12
N GLU A 60 -17.29 -7.95 10.11
CA GLU A 60 -18.60 -7.79 9.49
C GLU A 60 -19.40 -6.66 10.16
N ALA A 61 -19.50 -6.67 11.49
CA ALA A 61 -20.21 -5.63 12.25
C ALA A 61 -19.64 -4.23 11.97
N VAL A 62 -18.32 -4.09 11.85
CA VAL A 62 -17.68 -2.83 11.46
C VAL A 62 -18.03 -2.43 10.03
N LEU A 63 -18.05 -3.35 9.06
CA LEU A 63 -18.46 -3.02 7.68
C LEU A 63 -19.92 -2.60 7.58
N VAL A 64 -20.81 -3.32 8.26
CA VAL A 64 -22.25 -3.02 8.28
C VAL A 64 -22.49 -1.64 8.89
N SER A 65 -21.84 -1.33 10.02
CA SER A 65 -21.94 -0.01 10.67
C SER A 65 -21.28 1.13 9.88
N LEU A 66 -20.38 0.83 8.93
CA LEU A 66 -19.87 1.78 7.94
C LEU A 66 -20.83 1.98 6.73
N GLY A 67 -21.94 1.24 6.69
CA GLY A 67 -22.96 1.29 5.66
C GLY A 67 -22.69 0.37 4.46
N PHE A 68 -21.74 -0.56 4.57
CA PHE A 68 -21.52 -1.56 3.53
C PHE A 68 -22.54 -2.70 3.66
N ALA A 69 -23.01 -3.22 2.51
CA ALA A 69 -23.72 -4.49 2.51
C ALA A 69 -22.67 -5.61 2.58
N ALA A 70 -22.34 -6.02 3.81
CA ALA A 70 -21.39 -7.09 4.07
C ALA A 70 -22.13 -8.33 4.57
N GLU A 71 -21.73 -9.50 4.08
CA GLU A 71 -22.35 -10.78 4.43
C GLU A 71 -21.28 -11.87 4.50
N GLN A 72 -21.27 -12.60 5.61
CA GLN A 72 -20.49 -13.83 5.79
C GLN A 72 -21.18 -15.02 5.11
N THR A 73 -20.44 -15.77 4.30
CA THR A 73 -20.93 -16.98 3.66
C THR A 73 -19.84 -18.06 3.66
N LEU A 74 -20.21 -19.29 3.98
CA LEU A 74 -19.36 -20.45 3.77
C LEU A 74 -19.55 -20.97 2.33
N LEU A 75 -18.54 -20.78 1.48
CA LEU A 75 -18.61 -21.16 0.08
C LEU A 75 -17.63 -22.30 -0.23
N PRO A 76 -17.98 -23.24 -1.13
CA PRO A 76 -17.00 -24.09 -1.78
C PRO A 76 -15.86 -23.25 -2.35
N VAL A 77 -14.62 -23.68 -2.10
CA VAL A 77 -13.41 -22.97 -2.53
C VAL A 77 -13.40 -22.75 -4.05
N GLU A 78 -14.02 -23.66 -4.80
CA GLU A 78 -14.16 -23.64 -6.25
C GLU A 78 -15.18 -22.61 -6.75
N HIS A 79 -16.13 -22.20 -5.90
CA HIS A 79 -17.21 -21.27 -6.26
C HIS A 79 -16.84 -19.80 -6.04
N LEU A 80 -15.82 -19.51 -5.20
CA LEU A 80 -15.42 -18.14 -4.84
C LEU A 80 -15.23 -17.19 -6.03
N LEU A 81 -14.69 -17.69 -7.14
CA LEU A 81 -14.36 -16.88 -8.32
C LEU A 81 -15.42 -16.94 -9.43
N SER A 82 -16.53 -17.65 -9.20
CA SER A 82 -17.61 -17.73 -10.17
C SER A 82 -18.33 -16.37 -10.26
N PRO A 83 -18.54 -15.84 -11.49
CA PRO A 83 -19.32 -14.62 -11.69
C PRO A 83 -20.76 -14.72 -11.19
N ALA A 84 -21.34 -15.92 -11.13
CA ALA A 84 -22.69 -16.17 -10.66
C ALA A 84 -22.88 -15.85 -9.16
N VAL A 85 -21.84 -16.07 -8.35
CA VAL A 85 -21.88 -15.79 -6.90
C VAL A 85 -21.66 -14.30 -6.62
N ASP A 86 -20.91 -13.61 -7.49
CA ASP A 86 -20.48 -12.21 -7.33
C ASP A 86 -19.92 -11.91 -5.93
N ALA A 87 -19.06 -12.80 -5.43
CA ALA A 87 -18.51 -12.69 -4.08
C ALA A 87 -17.50 -11.52 -3.93
N LEU A 88 -16.91 -11.02 -5.02
CA LEU A 88 -15.78 -10.09 -4.97
C LEU A 88 -16.21 -8.61 -5.05
N PRO A 89 -15.71 -7.73 -4.16
CA PRO A 89 -14.57 -7.93 -3.28
C PRO A 89 -14.96 -8.66 -2.00
N ALA A 90 -14.08 -9.57 -1.57
CA ALA A 90 -14.29 -10.35 -0.36
C ALA A 90 -13.05 -10.34 0.53
N LEU A 91 -13.29 -10.39 1.83
CA LEU A 91 -12.30 -10.78 2.82
C LEU A 91 -12.35 -12.30 2.98
N VAL A 92 -11.20 -12.94 2.80
CA VAL A 92 -11.04 -14.40 2.84
C VAL A 92 -9.94 -14.78 3.83
N VAL A 93 -10.05 -15.97 4.40
CA VAL A 93 -9.06 -16.53 5.33
C VAL A 93 -8.10 -17.43 4.56
N VAL A 94 -6.80 -17.18 4.69
CA VAL A 94 -5.74 -18.02 4.14
C VAL A 94 -4.91 -18.65 5.27
N GLU A 95 -4.33 -19.80 4.99
CA GLU A 95 -3.39 -20.46 5.88
C GLU A 95 -1.95 -20.11 5.49
N ARG A 96 -1.14 -19.68 6.47
CA ARG A 96 0.27 -19.32 6.28
C ARG A 96 1.21 -20.43 6.75
N GLU A 97 2.50 -20.28 6.42
CA GLU A 97 3.57 -21.17 6.91
C GLU A 97 3.44 -21.36 8.43
N GLY A 98 3.23 -22.60 8.87
CA GLY A 98 3.06 -22.94 10.29
C GLY A 98 1.62 -23.01 10.80
N GLY A 99 0.61 -22.93 9.93
CA GLY A 99 -0.81 -23.14 10.27
C GLY A 99 -1.52 -21.91 10.85
N ALA A 100 -0.87 -20.75 10.85
CA ALA A 100 -1.48 -19.50 11.29
C ALA A 100 -2.49 -19.00 10.26
N LEU A 101 -3.68 -18.62 10.73
CA LEU A 101 -4.73 -18.03 9.90
C LEU A 101 -4.44 -16.55 9.64
N HIS A 102 -4.78 -16.07 8.45
CA HIS A 102 -4.52 -14.70 8.04
C HIS A 102 -5.62 -14.17 7.13
N PHE A 103 -6.06 -12.93 7.36
CA PHE A 103 -7.06 -12.28 6.51
C PHE A 103 -6.42 -11.64 5.28
N VAL A 104 -7.04 -11.87 4.13
CA VAL A 104 -6.61 -11.36 2.83
C VAL A 104 -7.82 -10.84 2.07
N VAL A 105 -7.65 -9.77 1.30
CA VAL A 105 -8.74 -9.23 0.46
C VAL A 105 -8.58 -9.74 -0.97
N ALA A 106 -9.53 -10.57 -1.42
CA ALA A 106 -9.71 -10.88 -2.83
C ALA A 106 -10.52 -9.74 -3.47
N TRP A 107 -9.85 -8.88 -4.23
CA TRP A 107 -10.45 -7.63 -4.71
C TRP A 107 -11.30 -7.82 -5.97
N ARG A 108 -10.72 -8.50 -6.96
CA ARG A 108 -11.39 -8.74 -8.25
C ARG A 108 -10.74 -9.89 -9.00
N ALA A 109 -11.56 -10.62 -9.76
CA ALA A 109 -11.10 -11.56 -10.76
C ALA A 109 -11.00 -10.86 -12.12
N GLY A 110 -9.96 -11.20 -12.89
CA GLY A 110 -9.78 -10.79 -14.28
C GLY A 110 -9.18 -11.92 -15.12
N ARG A 111 -8.96 -11.65 -16.41
CA ARG A 111 -8.45 -12.66 -17.36
C ARG A 111 -7.11 -13.30 -16.94
N PHE A 112 -6.28 -12.54 -16.22
CA PHE A 112 -4.92 -12.94 -15.88
C PHE A 112 -4.76 -13.42 -14.43
N GLY A 113 -5.86 -13.52 -13.66
CA GLY A 113 -5.85 -13.96 -12.28
C GLY A 113 -6.73 -13.12 -11.37
N VAL A 114 -6.55 -13.29 -10.07
CA VAL A 114 -7.25 -12.59 -9.01
C VAL A 114 -6.32 -11.54 -8.43
N GLN A 115 -6.78 -10.29 -8.37
CA GLN A 115 -6.08 -9.26 -7.63
C GLN A 115 -6.33 -9.47 -6.15
N VAL A 116 -5.24 -9.63 -5.41
CA VAL A 116 -5.26 -9.92 -3.99
C VAL A 116 -4.49 -8.83 -3.27
N MET A 117 -5.07 -8.31 -2.19
CA MET A 117 -4.38 -7.45 -1.24
C MET A 117 -4.16 -8.23 0.04
N ASP A 118 -2.91 -8.67 0.23
CA ASP A 118 -2.49 -9.34 1.45
C ASP A 118 -1.88 -8.30 2.41
N PRO A 119 -2.45 -8.07 3.61
CA PRO A 119 -1.90 -7.10 4.55
C PRO A 119 -0.43 -7.30 4.92
N ALA A 120 0.09 -8.52 4.87
CA ALA A 120 1.45 -8.83 5.26
C ALA A 120 2.44 -8.82 4.09
N VAL A 121 1.97 -8.91 2.84
CA VAL A 121 2.83 -8.95 1.64
C VAL A 121 2.58 -7.77 0.71
N GLY A 122 1.38 -7.18 0.70
CA GLY A 122 0.95 -6.12 -0.18
C GLY A 122 0.12 -6.59 -1.38
N ARG A 123 -0.09 -5.68 -2.32
CA ARG A 123 -0.97 -5.93 -3.48
C ARG A 123 -0.25 -6.79 -4.51
N GLY A 124 -0.95 -7.81 -5.01
CA GLY A 124 -0.44 -8.72 -6.03
C GLY A 124 -1.53 -9.32 -6.91
N TRP A 125 -1.10 -10.11 -7.89
CA TRP A 125 -1.96 -10.93 -8.73
C TRP A 125 -1.62 -12.40 -8.49
N LEU A 126 -2.63 -13.20 -8.15
CA LEU A 126 -2.49 -14.65 -7.98
C LEU A 126 -3.29 -15.37 -9.07
N GLY A 127 -2.78 -16.51 -9.53
CA GLY A 127 -3.59 -17.42 -10.34
C GLY A 127 -4.76 -17.98 -9.52
N ALA A 128 -5.88 -18.27 -10.18
CA ALA A 128 -7.08 -18.83 -9.51
C ALA A 128 -6.77 -20.12 -8.73
N ARG A 129 -5.86 -20.97 -9.24
CA ARG A 129 -5.39 -22.16 -8.52
C ARG A 129 -4.57 -21.80 -7.28
N GLY A 130 -3.62 -20.86 -7.42
CA GLY A 130 -2.75 -20.45 -6.31
C GLY A 130 -3.52 -19.82 -5.15
N LEU A 131 -4.57 -19.03 -5.42
CA LEU A 131 -5.45 -18.52 -4.36
C LEU A 131 -6.20 -19.67 -3.67
N ARG A 132 -6.79 -20.60 -4.44
CA ARG A 132 -7.54 -21.75 -3.90
C ARG A 132 -6.71 -22.67 -3.01
N GLU A 133 -5.44 -22.85 -3.34
CA GLU A 133 -4.50 -23.66 -2.53
C GLU A 133 -4.12 -22.97 -1.21
N GLN A 134 -4.25 -21.65 -1.12
CA GLN A 134 -3.96 -20.89 0.11
C GLN A 134 -5.17 -20.72 1.03
N LEU A 135 -6.39 -20.86 0.51
CA LEU A 135 -7.62 -20.66 1.28
C LEU A 135 -7.74 -21.69 2.40
N TYR A 136 -7.99 -21.20 3.61
CA TYR A 136 -8.29 -22.04 4.75
C TYR A 136 -9.66 -22.70 4.56
N ARG A 137 -9.70 -24.03 4.73
CA ARG A 137 -10.93 -24.82 4.64
C ARG A 137 -11.54 -24.93 6.04
N HIS A 138 -12.50 -24.06 6.31
CA HIS A 138 -13.27 -24.11 7.54
C HIS A 138 -14.31 -25.24 7.46
N ALA A 139 -14.52 -25.92 8.59
CA ALA A 139 -15.54 -26.94 8.74
C ALA A 139 -16.48 -26.54 9.87
N MET A 140 -17.79 -26.58 9.62
CA MET A 140 -18.81 -26.29 10.62
C MET A 140 -20.03 -27.19 10.45
N ASP A 141 -20.77 -27.40 11.53
CA ASP A 141 -21.98 -28.21 11.51
C ASP A 141 -23.20 -27.29 11.30
N VAL A 142 -24.02 -27.61 10.29
CA VAL A 142 -25.22 -26.85 9.91
C VAL A 142 -26.43 -27.77 9.79
N PRO A 143 -27.67 -27.26 9.98
CA PRO A 143 -28.88 -28.05 9.75
C PRO A 143 -28.96 -28.56 8.31
N ALA A 144 -29.31 -29.83 8.14
CA ALA A 144 -29.34 -30.47 6.81
C ALA A 144 -30.35 -29.82 5.85
N GLU A 145 -31.47 -29.32 6.39
CA GLU A 145 -32.50 -28.62 5.62
C GLU A 145 -32.01 -27.28 5.09
N ALA A 146 -31.38 -26.46 5.94
CA ALA A 146 -30.81 -25.17 5.56
C ALA A 146 -29.72 -25.33 4.49
N TRP A 147 -28.84 -26.33 4.62
CA TRP A 147 -27.85 -26.62 3.59
C TRP A 147 -28.51 -27.04 2.28
N ARG A 148 -29.57 -27.87 2.34
CA ARG A 148 -30.28 -28.31 1.14
C ARG A 148 -30.96 -27.16 0.41
N GLU A 149 -31.60 -26.26 1.14
CA GLU A 149 -32.23 -25.06 0.58
C GLU A 149 -31.19 -24.20 -0.14
N TRP A 150 -30.07 -23.91 0.53
CA TRP A 150 -28.97 -23.14 -0.07
C TRP A 150 -28.34 -23.85 -1.28
N ALA A 151 -28.08 -25.16 -1.18
CA ALA A 151 -27.49 -25.94 -2.26
C ALA A 151 -28.43 -26.08 -3.46
N ALA A 152 -29.75 -25.94 -3.29
CA ALA A 152 -30.73 -25.88 -4.38
C ALA A 152 -30.73 -24.54 -5.12
N SER A 153 -30.23 -23.48 -4.48
CA SER A 153 -30.29 -22.12 -5.01
C SER A 153 -29.39 -21.92 -6.24
N ALA A 154 -29.66 -20.85 -6.98
CA ALA A 154 -28.82 -20.44 -8.11
C ALA A 154 -27.34 -20.21 -7.68
N SER A 155 -27.11 -19.70 -6.47
CA SER A 155 -25.75 -19.42 -5.96
C SER A 155 -24.85 -20.66 -5.84
N PHE A 156 -25.43 -21.86 -5.73
CA PHE A 156 -24.67 -23.12 -5.75
C PHE A 156 -24.75 -23.83 -7.10
N GLN A 157 -25.94 -23.88 -7.70
CA GLN A 157 -26.19 -24.64 -8.92
C GLN A 157 -25.59 -23.99 -10.18
N GLU A 158 -25.50 -22.67 -10.26
CA GLU A 158 -24.81 -21.99 -11.39
C GLU A 158 -23.31 -22.27 -11.41
N PRO A 159 -22.55 -22.04 -10.32
CA PRO A 159 -21.12 -22.40 -10.29
C PRO A 159 -20.87 -23.89 -10.52
N LEU A 160 -21.75 -24.77 -10.03
CA LEU A 160 -21.64 -26.21 -10.29
C LEU A 160 -21.78 -26.51 -11.79
N ARG A 161 -22.78 -25.93 -12.47
CA ARG A 161 -22.97 -26.09 -13.93
C ARG A 161 -21.81 -25.51 -14.74
N GLU A 162 -21.24 -24.39 -14.33
CA GLU A 162 -20.03 -23.82 -14.95
C GLU A 162 -18.86 -24.80 -14.86
N ARG A 163 -18.65 -25.43 -13.70
CA ARG A 163 -17.60 -26.43 -13.48
C ARG A 163 -17.81 -27.70 -14.29
N LEU A 164 -19.04 -28.21 -14.35
CA LEU A 164 -19.41 -29.34 -15.21
C LEU A 164 -19.11 -29.04 -16.69
N THR A 165 -19.46 -27.83 -17.14
CA THR A 165 -19.19 -27.38 -18.51
C THR A 165 -17.68 -27.28 -18.79
N ALA A 166 -16.89 -26.82 -17.81
CA ALA A 166 -15.44 -26.75 -17.91
C ALA A 166 -14.77 -28.13 -18.01
N LEU A 167 -15.40 -29.19 -17.49
CA LEU A 167 -14.95 -30.58 -17.67
C LEU A 167 -15.27 -31.14 -19.06
N GLY A 168 -16.14 -30.47 -19.83
CA GLY A 168 -16.55 -30.89 -21.18
C GLY A 168 -17.94 -31.52 -21.26
N VAL A 169 -18.73 -31.45 -20.19
CA VAL A 169 -20.17 -31.79 -20.20
C VAL A 169 -20.89 -30.69 -20.98
N SER A 170 -21.83 -31.04 -21.86
CA SER A 170 -22.59 -30.01 -22.60
C SER A 170 -23.49 -29.20 -21.65
N VAL A 171 -23.78 -27.94 -21.99
CA VAL A 171 -24.62 -27.05 -21.16
C VAL A 171 -25.99 -27.68 -20.84
N ALA A 172 -26.60 -28.37 -21.81
CA ALA A 172 -27.87 -29.06 -21.63
C ALA A 172 -27.75 -30.26 -20.68
N GLN A 173 -26.68 -31.06 -20.79
CA GLN A 173 -26.44 -32.17 -19.87
C GLN A 173 -26.11 -31.69 -18.45
N ALA A 174 -25.32 -30.63 -18.31
CA ALA A 174 -25.00 -30.04 -17.01
C ALA A 174 -26.26 -29.53 -16.30
N ALA A 175 -27.18 -28.90 -17.03
CA ALA A 175 -28.49 -28.51 -16.52
C ALA A 175 -29.32 -29.73 -16.09
N ALA A 176 -29.40 -30.77 -16.93
CA ALA A 176 -30.16 -31.98 -16.62
C ALA A 176 -29.61 -32.72 -15.38
N LEU A 177 -28.29 -32.85 -15.22
CA LEU A 177 -27.67 -33.47 -14.05
C LEU A 177 -27.96 -32.67 -12.77
N SER A 178 -27.86 -31.34 -12.85
CA SER A 178 -28.18 -30.42 -11.75
C SER A 178 -29.66 -30.52 -11.34
N GLU A 179 -30.59 -30.49 -12.31
CA GLU A 179 -32.03 -30.64 -12.05
C GLU A 179 -32.39 -32.00 -11.46
N GLN A 180 -31.77 -33.08 -11.95
CA GLN A 180 -31.94 -34.42 -11.37
C GLN A 180 -31.49 -34.48 -9.91
N ALA A 181 -30.31 -33.91 -9.61
CA ALA A 181 -29.81 -33.87 -8.23
C ALA A 181 -30.71 -33.02 -7.30
N VAL A 182 -31.32 -31.95 -7.83
CA VAL A 182 -32.27 -31.10 -7.10
C VAL A 182 -33.67 -31.73 -6.98
N ALA A 183 -34.05 -32.67 -7.86
CA ALA A 183 -35.32 -33.39 -7.76
C ALA A 183 -35.31 -34.48 -6.66
N GLU A 184 -34.14 -35.04 -6.37
CA GLU A 184 -33.98 -36.05 -5.31
C GLU A 184 -34.24 -35.46 -3.91
N PRO A 185 -34.95 -36.19 -3.04
CA PRO A 185 -35.23 -35.73 -1.68
C PRO A 185 -33.96 -35.71 -0.82
N GLY A 186 -33.83 -34.68 0.00
CA GLY A 186 -32.69 -34.50 0.90
C GLY A 186 -31.42 -33.97 0.22
N TRP A 187 -30.31 -33.97 0.96
CA TRP A 187 -29.09 -33.26 0.60
C TRP A 187 -28.07 -34.09 -0.19
N ARG A 188 -28.14 -35.42 -0.09
CA ARG A 188 -27.04 -36.30 -0.53
C ARG A 188 -26.80 -36.29 -2.03
N ALA A 189 -27.85 -36.16 -2.85
CA ALA A 189 -27.70 -36.12 -4.30
C ALA A 189 -26.89 -34.88 -4.74
N ILE A 190 -27.23 -33.69 -4.25
CA ILE A 190 -26.48 -32.47 -4.58
C ILE A 190 -25.03 -32.57 -4.10
N ALA A 191 -24.80 -33.04 -2.87
CA ALA A 191 -23.46 -33.24 -2.32
C ALA A 191 -22.65 -34.26 -3.11
N GLY A 192 -23.28 -35.35 -3.55
CA GLY A 192 -22.65 -36.40 -4.35
C GLY A 192 -22.26 -35.91 -5.75
N LEU A 193 -23.10 -35.08 -6.40
CA LEU A 193 -22.78 -34.54 -7.72
C LEU A 193 -21.60 -33.56 -7.64
N ASP A 194 -21.57 -32.69 -6.62
CA ASP A 194 -20.43 -31.82 -6.35
C ASP A 194 -19.16 -32.62 -6.02
N ALA A 195 -19.26 -33.69 -5.22
CA ALA A 195 -18.14 -34.57 -4.89
C ALA A 195 -17.57 -35.29 -6.12
N CYS A 196 -18.43 -35.82 -6.99
CA CYS A 196 -18.02 -36.41 -8.27
C CYS A 196 -17.31 -35.38 -9.15
N THR A 197 -17.86 -34.17 -9.23
CA THR A 197 -17.26 -33.05 -9.99
C THR A 197 -15.87 -32.73 -9.47
N ARG A 198 -15.69 -32.61 -8.15
CA ARG A 198 -14.39 -32.34 -7.51
C ARG A 198 -13.36 -33.45 -7.76
N LEU A 199 -13.78 -34.72 -7.72
CA LEU A 199 -12.89 -35.85 -8.00
C LEU A 199 -12.42 -35.84 -9.46
N VAL A 200 -13.34 -35.63 -10.41
CA VAL A 200 -12.99 -35.58 -11.84
C VAL A 200 -12.11 -34.37 -12.14
N GLU A 201 -12.38 -33.19 -11.55
CA GLU A 201 -11.50 -32.02 -11.64
C GLU A 201 -10.09 -32.31 -11.11
N ALA A 202 -9.98 -33.00 -9.97
CA ALA A 202 -8.69 -33.41 -9.41
C ALA A 202 -7.94 -34.34 -10.37
N LEU A 203 -8.60 -35.35 -10.95
CA LEU A 203 -8.01 -36.27 -11.93
C LEU A 203 -7.55 -35.56 -13.20
N VAL A 204 -8.35 -34.64 -13.74
CA VAL A 204 -7.98 -33.85 -14.92
C VAL A 204 -6.79 -32.93 -14.60
N SER A 205 -6.82 -32.26 -13.44
CA SER A 205 -5.74 -31.35 -13.03
C SER A 205 -4.41 -32.06 -12.74
N GLY A 206 -4.47 -33.34 -12.33
CA GLY A 206 -3.33 -34.23 -12.14
C GLY A 206 -2.89 -34.96 -13.41
N ALA A 207 -3.47 -34.64 -14.58
CA ALA A 207 -3.26 -35.30 -15.86
C ALA A 207 -3.57 -36.82 -15.87
N GLY A 208 -4.33 -37.31 -14.89
CA GLY A 208 -4.83 -38.68 -14.84
C GLY A 208 -6.02 -38.94 -15.79
N LEU A 209 -6.70 -37.88 -16.23
CA LEU A 209 -7.81 -37.94 -17.18
C LEU A 209 -7.75 -36.77 -18.17
N ARG A 210 -8.13 -37.01 -19.44
CA ARG A 210 -8.24 -35.93 -20.44
C ARG A 210 -9.58 -35.19 -20.28
N ALA A 211 -9.54 -33.87 -20.30
CA ALA A 211 -10.74 -33.04 -20.35
C ALA A 211 -11.57 -33.32 -21.63
N GLY A 212 -12.87 -32.99 -21.60
CA GLY A 212 -13.78 -33.25 -22.70
C GLY A 212 -14.60 -34.52 -22.49
N THR A 213 -14.74 -35.34 -23.53
CA THR A 213 -15.59 -36.53 -23.53
C THR A 213 -15.20 -37.58 -22.47
N HIS A 214 -13.91 -37.76 -22.20
CA HIS A 214 -13.44 -38.72 -21.20
C HIS A 214 -13.79 -38.27 -19.77
N ALA A 215 -13.64 -36.97 -19.47
CA ALA A 215 -14.04 -36.40 -18.19
C ALA A 215 -15.56 -36.42 -17.99
N ALA A 216 -16.34 -36.09 -19.03
CA ALA A 216 -17.79 -36.19 -19.00
C ALA A 216 -18.27 -37.63 -18.77
N GLY A 217 -17.71 -38.61 -19.50
CA GLY A 217 -18.06 -40.02 -19.34
C GLY A 217 -17.67 -40.59 -17.96
N ALA A 218 -16.50 -40.20 -17.43
CA ALA A 218 -16.08 -40.59 -16.09
C ALA A 218 -17.01 -40.00 -15.01
N LEU A 219 -17.43 -38.74 -15.17
CA LEU A 219 -18.37 -38.09 -14.27
C LEU A 219 -19.73 -38.80 -14.27
N GLU A 220 -20.27 -39.11 -15.45
CA GLU A 220 -21.55 -39.82 -15.57
C GLU A 220 -21.50 -41.21 -14.93
N ALA A 221 -20.41 -41.96 -15.16
CA ALA A 221 -20.21 -43.26 -14.55
C ALA A 221 -20.09 -43.18 -13.01
N LEU A 222 -19.28 -42.25 -12.50
CA LEU A 222 -19.13 -42.00 -11.06
C LEU A 222 -20.47 -41.60 -10.43
N TRP A 223 -21.22 -40.70 -11.07
CA TRP A 223 -22.51 -40.25 -10.58
C TRP A 223 -23.53 -41.39 -10.52
N ALA A 224 -23.55 -42.28 -11.53
CA ALA A 224 -24.40 -43.47 -11.51
C ALA A 224 -24.04 -44.41 -10.36
N THR A 225 -22.76 -44.71 -10.14
CA THR A 225 -22.30 -45.54 -9.03
C THR A 225 -22.65 -44.93 -7.68
N VAL A 226 -22.38 -43.65 -7.48
CA VAL A 226 -22.69 -42.96 -6.21
C VAL A 226 -24.20 -42.94 -5.94
N ARG A 227 -25.03 -42.85 -6.99
CA ARG A 227 -26.50 -42.95 -6.86
C ARG A 227 -26.95 -44.36 -6.48
N GLU A 228 -26.36 -45.41 -7.06
CA GLU A 228 -26.65 -46.81 -6.69
C GLU A 228 -26.24 -47.13 -5.24
N GLU A 229 -25.14 -46.57 -4.76
CA GLU A 229 -24.66 -46.70 -3.38
C GLU A 229 -25.45 -45.86 -2.36
N GLY A 230 -26.45 -45.08 -2.79
CA GLY A 230 -27.24 -44.23 -1.90
C GLY A 230 -26.51 -42.96 -1.44
N PHE A 231 -25.57 -42.48 -2.25
CA PHE A 231 -24.82 -41.24 -2.05
C PHE A 231 -24.01 -41.21 -0.75
N VAL A 232 -23.29 -42.30 -0.48
CA VAL A 232 -22.38 -42.42 0.67
C VAL A 232 -20.92 -42.26 0.25
N PRO A 233 -20.01 -41.86 1.17
CA PRO A 233 -18.56 -41.82 0.90
C PRO A 233 -17.98 -43.24 0.70
N GLY A 234 -18.16 -43.80 -0.49
CA GLY A 234 -17.61 -45.08 -0.95
C GLY A 234 -16.80 -44.88 -2.22
N ALA A 235 -17.47 -44.84 -3.37
CA ALA A 235 -16.86 -44.60 -4.68
C ALA A 235 -16.11 -43.26 -4.80
N VAL A 236 -16.51 -42.23 -4.03
CA VAL A 236 -15.83 -40.93 -3.96
C VAL A 236 -15.26 -40.70 -2.56
N PRO A 237 -13.93 -40.47 -2.41
CA PRO A 237 -13.30 -40.25 -1.10
C PRO A 237 -13.93 -39.08 -0.34
N ALA A 238 -14.08 -39.22 0.99
CA ALA A 238 -14.71 -38.23 1.87
C ALA A 238 -14.13 -36.81 1.73
N ALA A 239 -12.84 -36.67 1.41
CA ALA A 239 -12.18 -35.39 1.21
C ALA A 239 -12.75 -34.54 0.05
N HIS A 240 -13.45 -35.15 -0.90
CA HIS A 240 -14.10 -34.45 -2.01
C HIS A 240 -15.53 -34.01 -1.69
N TRP A 241 -16.15 -34.50 -0.61
CA TRP A 241 -17.52 -34.13 -0.25
C TRP A 241 -17.55 -32.73 0.38
N SER A 242 -18.45 -31.86 -0.11
CA SER A 242 -18.67 -30.53 0.47
C SER A 242 -19.49 -30.58 1.76
N ALA A 243 -20.35 -31.60 1.89
CA ALA A 243 -21.15 -31.87 3.07
C ALA A 243 -21.15 -33.36 3.38
N VAL A 244 -21.02 -33.72 4.66
CA VAL A 244 -21.15 -35.09 5.16
C VAL A 244 -22.05 -35.10 6.40
N ALA A 245 -22.69 -36.23 6.71
CA ALA A 245 -23.53 -36.33 7.90
C ALA A 245 -22.71 -36.08 9.18
N ALA A 246 -23.26 -35.27 10.09
CA ALA A 246 -22.72 -35.03 11.43
C ALA A 246 -23.63 -35.62 12.50
N GLU A 247 -23.17 -35.62 13.76
CA GLU A 247 -24.01 -36.04 14.89
C GLU A 247 -25.25 -35.12 15.00
N PRO A 248 -26.47 -35.68 15.16
CA PRO A 248 -27.66 -34.88 15.32
C PRO A 248 -27.60 -34.03 16.59
N GLN A 249 -28.07 -32.78 16.51
CA GLN A 249 -28.16 -31.88 17.65
C GLN A 249 -29.64 -31.71 18.02
N GLU A 250 -30.00 -32.09 19.25
CA GLU A 250 -31.39 -32.02 19.75
C GLU A 250 -32.43 -32.71 18.83
N GLY A 251 -32.03 -33.79 18.15
CA GLY A 251 -32.89 -34.52 17.21
C GLY A 251 -32.95 -33.93 15.80
N THR A 252 -32.31 -32.79 15.56
CA THR A 252 -32.19 -32.18 14.22
C THR A 252 -31.01 -32.82 13.46
N PRO A 253 -31.21 -33.30 12.21
CA PRO A 253 -30.11 -33.83 11.42
C PRO A 253 -29.14 -32.72 11.02
N MET A 254 -27.88 -32.88 11.39
CA MET A 254 -26.79 -31.93 11.11
C MET A 254 -25.86 -32.45 10.02
N LEU A 255 -25.25 -31.54 9.28
CA LEU A 255 -24.23 -31.79 8.27
C LEU A 255 -22.95 -31.05 8.62
N ARG A 256 -21.82 -31.74 8.55
CA ARG A 256 -20.51 -31.10 8.57
C ARG A 256 -20.18 -30.61 7.17
N VAL A 257 -20.13 -29.30 7.00
CA VAL A 257 -19.89 -28.63 5.72
C VAL A 257 -18.48 -28.05 5.73
N THR A 258 -17.75 -28.24 4.62
CA THR A 258 -16.39 -27.73 4.45
C THR A 258 -16.30 -26.74 3.30
N GLY A 259 -15.77 -25.54 3.57
CA GLY A 259 -15.66 -24.46 2.59
C GLY A 259 -14.67 -23.37 3.00
N ALA A 260 -14.51 -22.36 2.13
CA ALA A 260 -13.86 -21.11 2.49
C ALA A 260 -14.89 -20.20 3.17
N LEU A 261 -14.49 -19.61 4.29
CA LEU A 261 -15.26 -18.56 4.93
C LEU A 261 -14.97 -17.23 4.22
N VAL A 262 -16.02 -16.60 3.68
CA VAL A 262 -15.94 -15.44 2.81
C VAL A 262 -16.83 -14.34 3.37
N LEU A 263 -16.25 -13.19 3.66
CA LEU A 263 -16.99 -11.97 3.98
C LEU A 263 -17.06 -11.12 2.73
N SER A 264 -18.16 -11.24 1.99
CA SER A 264 -18.40 -10.52 0.74
C SER A 264 -18.88 -9.10 1.02
N VAL A 265 -18.48 -8.13 0.20
CA VAL A 265 -18.81 -6.71 0.40
C VAL A 265 -19.40 -6.09 -0.86
N ARG A 266 -20.72 -5.89 -0.87
CA ARG A 266 -21.48 -5.35 -2.00
C ARG A 266 -21.71 -3.85 -1.87
N GLY A 267 -20.70 -3.05 -2.24
CA GLY A 267 -20.84 -1.59 -2.29
C GLY A 267 -21.38 -0.97 -0.99
N ARG A 268 -21.78 0.29 -1.06
CA ARG A 268 -22.44 0.96 0.06
C ARG A 268 -23.95 0.94 -0.18
N ALA A 269 -24.73 0.51 0.81
CA ALA A 269 -26.18 0.60 0.73
C ALA A 269 -26.56 2.07 0.52
N ALA A 270 -27.47 2.35 -0.42
CA ALA A 270 -27.98 3.70 -0.60
C ALA A 270 -28.62 4.17 0.72
N PRO A 271 -28.38 5.42 1.17
CA PRO A 271 -29.19 5.96 2.27
C PRO A 271 -30.66 5.89 1.83
N PRO A 272 -31.59 5.44 2.69
CA PRO A 272 -32.99 5.32 2.33
C PRO A 272 -33.48 6.72 1.96
N THR A 273 -33.79 6.88 0.68
CA THR A 273 -34.66 7.95 0.22
C THR A 273 -36.05 7.60 0.73
N GLY A 274 -36.62 8.42 1.62
CA GLY A 274 -37.93 8.19 2.26
C GLY A 274 -38.99 7.74 1.25
N GLU A 275 -39.93 6.86 1.60
CA GLU A 275 -40.87 6.89 2.74
C GLU A 275 -41.13 5.48 3.31
N ASP A 276 -40.11 4.61 3.33
CA ASP A 276 -40.22 3.28 3.94
C ASP A 276 -39.75 3.37 5.40
N ASP A 277 -40.60 2.94 6.34
CA ASP A 277 -40.46 2.96 7.80
C ASP A 277 -39.34 2.04 8.35
N ARG A 278 -38.31 1.79 7.53
CA ARG A 278 -37.14 0.98 7.87
C ARG A 278 -36.05 1.90 8.44
N PRO A 279 -35.37 1.48 9.52
CA PRO A 279 -34.32 2.29 10.13
C PRO A 279 -33.26 2.67 9.08
N GLY A 280 -32.79 3.92 9.15
CA GLY A 280 -31.71 4.45 8.31
C GLY A 280 -30.43 3.60 8.35
N PRO A 281 -29.41 3.87 7.50
CA PRO A 281 -28.14 3.17 7.60
C PRO A 281 -27.67 3.27 9.05
N PRO A 282 -27.25 2.15 9.66
CA PRO A 282 -26.90 2.15 11.08
C PRO A 282 -25.86 3.24 11.30
N THR A 283 -26.20 4.23 12.13
CA THR A 283 -25.20 5.15 12.65
C THR A 283 -24.16 4.31 13.35
N PRO A 284 -22.85 4.53 13.13
CA PRO A 284 -21.81 3.75 13.78
C PRO A 284 -22.02 3.82 15.30
N GLU A 285 -22.44 2.68 15.86
CA GLU A 285 -22.89 2.57 17.25
C GLU A 285 -21.72 2.84 18.21
N SER A 286 -20.50 2.47 17.82
CA SER A 286 -19.31 2.76 18.61
C SER A 286 -18.79 4.20 18.42
N PRO A 287 -18.49 4.93 19.51
CA PRO A 287 -17.87 6.24 19.43
C PRO A 287 -16.52 6.22 18.70
N GLU A 288 -15.78 5.11 18.77
CA GLU A 288 -14.50 4.90 18.10
C GLU A 288 -14.64 4.84 16.57
N LEU A 289 -15.66 4.16 16.05
CA LEU A 289 -15.90 4.08 14.60
C LEU A 289 -16.39 5.42 14.05
N ARG A 290 -17.21 6.14 14.82
CA ARG A 290 -17.61 7.52 14.50
C ARG A 290 -16.42 8.47 14.49
N ALA A 291 -15.48 8.31 15.44
CA ALA A 291 -14.22 9.02 15.45
C ALA A 291 -13.35 8.64 14.24
N ALA A 292 -13.25 7.35 13.89
CA ALA A 292 -12.47 6.89 12.73
C ALA A 292 -12.97 7.48 11.39
N LEU A 293 -14.28 7.71 11.27
CA LEU A 293 -14.93 8.33 10.11
C LEU A 293 -14.83 9.86 10.08
N SER A 294 -14.89 10.50 11.25
CA SER A 294 -14.91 11.97 11.36
C SER A 294 -13.52 12.59 11.53
N GLU A 295 -12.52 11.79 11.91
CA GLU A 295 -11.13 12.21 12.05
C GLU A 295 -10.61 12.70 10.69
N LYS A 296 -10.41 14.02 10.59
CA LYS A 296 -9.85 14.62 9.39
C LYS A 296 -8.45 14.04 9.17
N PRO A 297 -8.10 13.63 7.94
CA PRO A 297 -6.76 13.14 7.66
C PRO A 297 -5.74 14.18 8.11
N ALA A 298 -4.81 13.77 8.96
CA ALA A 298 -3.80 14.66 9.49
C ALA A 298 -3.08 15.38 8.34
N ALA A 299 -2.82 16.68 8.51
CA ALA A 299 -2.17 17.52 7.53
C ALA A 299 -0.70 17.74 7.93
N PRO A 300 0.20 16.74 7.69
CA PRO A 300 1.53 16.70 8.27
C PRO A 300 2.37 17.92 7.90
N TRP A 301 2.27 18.41 6.66
CA TRP A 301 3.01 19.59 6.22
C TRP A 301 2.52 20.89 6.86
N ARG A 302 1.22 20.97 7.18
CA ARG A 302 0.64 22.12 7.88
C ARG A 302 1.11 22.15 9.34
N GLU A 303 1.15 20.99 10.00
CA GLU A 303 1.68 20.86 11.35
C GLU A 303 3.20 21.07 11.40
N LEU A 304 3.94 20.57 10.40
CA LEU A 304 5.36 20.86 10.29
C LEU A 304 5.61 22.38 10.18
N ARG A 305 4.80 23.07 9.37
CA ARG A 305 4.88 24.52 9.22
C ARG A 305 4.54 25.24 10.53
N SER A 306 3.48 24.84 11.24
CA SER A 306 3.12 25.44 12.53
C SER A 306 4.24 25.28 13.55
N LEU A 307 4.83 24.08 13.63
CA LEU A 307 5.96 23.78 14.52
C LEU A 307 7.22 24.55 14.14
N LEU A 308 7.53 24.72 12.84
CA LEU A 308 8.70 25.50 12.42
C LEU A 308 8.57 26.99 12.74
N LEU A 309 7.35 27.54 12.64
CA LEU A 309 7.07 28.96 12.88
C LEU A 309 6.83 29.30 14.36
N ALA A 310 6.81 28.31 15.26
CA ALA A 310 6.44 28.52 16.67
C ALA A 310 7.38 29.44 17.46
N ASP A 311 8.67 29.54 17.10
CA ASP A 311 9.62 30.48 17.74
C ASP A 311 9.69 31.84 17.03
N GLY A 312 8.81 32.08 16.06
CA GLY A 312 8.81 33.27 15.20
C GLY A 312 9.24 32.99 13.76
N TRP A 313 9.02 33.98 12.91
CA TRP A 313 9.17 33.89 11.46
C TRP A 313 10.55 34.33 10.93
N LEU A 314 11.33 35.05 11.74
CA LEU A 314 12.59 35.68 11.31
C LEU A 314 13.63 34.67 10.82
N LEU A 315 13.94 33.65 11.62
CA LEU A 315 14.97 32.66 11.28
C LEU A 315 14.62 31.84 10.01
N PRO A 316 13.38 31.32 9.85
CA PRO A 316 12.95 30.71 8.59
C PRO A 316 13.05 31.66 7.39
N VAL A 317 12.65 32.93 7.53
CA VAL A 317 12.72 33.89 6.43
C VAL A 317 14.16 34.21 6.04
N LEU A 318 15.05 34.44 7.00
CA LEU A 318 16.48 34.64 6.73
C LEU A 318 17.11 33.43 6.05
N ALA A 319 16.74 32.22 6.44
CA ALA A 319 17.20 31.00 5.77
C ALA A 319 16.73 30.94 4.30
N VAL A 320 15.46 31.27 4.02
CA VAL A 320 14.93 31.31 2.65
C VAL A 320 15.63 32.38 1.81
N LEU A 321 15.80 33.59 2.36
CA LEU A 321 16.51 34.67 1.67
C LEU A 321 17.97 34.30 1.38
N GLY A 322 18.64 33.64 2.33
CA GLY A 322 19.99 33.11 2.14
C GLY A 322 20.08 32.11 1.00
N VAL A 323 19.14 31.15 0.93
CA VAL A 323 19.07 30.17 -0.18
C VAL A 323 18.88 30.85 -1.52
N VAL A 324 17.97 31.82 -1.62
CA VAL A 324 17.73 32.58 -2.85
C VAL A 324 19.00 33.32 -3.28
N ALA A 325 19.66 34.01 -2.34
CA ALA A 325 20.86 34.77 -2.62
C ALA A 325 22.06 33.87 -3.02
N CYS A 326 22.23 32.71 -2.39
CA CYS A 326 23.20 31.69 -2.81
C CYS A 326 22.89 31.17 -4.22
N ALA A 327 21.63 30.87 -4.55
CA ALA A 327 21.25 30.40 -5.88
C ALA A 327 21.52 31.44 -6.99
N VAL A 328 21.24 32.71 -6.73
CA VAL A 328 21.57 33.81 -7.65
C VAL A 328 23.07 34.00 -7.79
N GLY A 329 23.81 33.91 -6.68
CA GLY A 329 25.26 34.03 -6.68
C GLY A 329 25.96 32.94 -7.48
N LEU A 330 25.48 31.69 -7.42
CA LEU A 330 26.02 30.58 -8.21
C LEU A 330 25.87 30.81 -9.73
N ILE A 331 24.77 31.41 -10.18
CA ILE A 331 24.59 31.78 -11.59
C ILE A 331 25.54 32.92 -11.98
N SER A 332 25.71 33.88 -11.07
CA SER A 332 26.63 35.02 -11.24
C SER A 332 28.08 34.57 -11.36
N GLU A 333 28.47 33.51 -10.65
CA GLU A 333 29.79 32.88 -10.76
C GLU A 333 30.07 32.37 -12.19
N GLY A 334 29.10 31.69 -12.80
CA GLY A 334 29.23 31.24 -14.19
C GLY A 334 29.50 32.39 -15.16
N VAL A 335 28.83 33.53 -14.96
CA VAL A 335 29.07 34.75 -15.77
C VAL A 335 30.48 35.30 -15.54
N ALA A 336 30.92 35.40 -14.28
CA ALA A 336 32.26 35.88 -13.94
C ALA A 336 33.39 34.97 -14.50
N LEU A 337 33.16 33.65 -14.51
CA LEU A 337 34.07 32.68 -15.10
C LEU A 337 34.16 32.80 -16.64
N ARG A 338 33.05 33.13 -17.31
CA ARG A 338 33.05 33.43 -18.76
C ARG A 338 33.94 34.64 -19.05
N ASP A 339 33.81 35.71 -18.29
CA ASP A 339 34.60 36.93 -18.50
C ASP A 339 36.10 36.66 -18.33
N LEU A 340 36.49 35.79 -17.38
CA LEU A 340 37.88 35.34 -17.24
C LEU A 340 38.42 34.64 -18.49
N MET A 341 37.59 33.83 -19.17
CA MET A 341 37.96 33.10 -20.38
C MET A 341 37.99 33.95 -21.65
N ALA A 342 37.38 35.14 -21.64
CA ALA A 342 37.29 36.02 -22.81
C ALA A 342 38.60 36.78 -23.12
N PHE A 343 39.52 36.88 -22.16
CA PHE A 343 40.77 37.65 -22.31
C PHE A 343 41.86 36.87 -23.08
N GLY A 344 42.50 37.51 -24.07
CA GLY A 344 43.62 36.97 -24.86
C GLY A 344 45.00 37.00 -24.16
N SER A 345 46.09 36.81 -24.90
CA SER A 345 47.48 36.74 -24.35
C SER A 345 48.24 38.06 -24.31
N THR A 346 47.59 39.20 -24.52
CA THR A 346 48.24 40.52 -24.50
C THR A 346 48.55 41.00 -23.08
N PRO A 347 49.50 41.93 -22.86
CA PRO A 347 49.82 42.47 -21.54
C PRO A 347 48.62 43.15 -20.84
N SER A 348 47.79 43.89 -21.58
CA SER A 348 46.54 44.46 -21.07
C SER A 348 45.50 43.40 -20.68
N ALA A 349 45.57 42.22 -21.30
CA ALA A 349 44.75 41.08 -20.94
C ALA A 349 45.25 40.38 -19.66
N LEU A 350 46.53 40.49 -19.29
CA LEU A 350 47.03 39.98 -17.99
C LEU A 350 46.46 40.79 -16.82
N GLU A 351 46.41 42.11 -16.91
CA GLU A 351 45.76 42.96 -15.90
C GLU A 351 44.25 42.71 -15.82
N GLY A 352 43.59 42.55 -16.98
CA GLY A 352 42.17 42.19 -17.06
C GLY A 352 41.87 40.84 -16.40
N ARG A 353 42.69 39.82 -16.68
CA ARG A 353 42.60 38.48 -16.06
C ARG A 353 42.83 38.52 -14.56
N ALA A 354 43.82 39.29 -14.08
CA ALA A 354 44.08 39.43 -12.65
C ALA A 354 42.85 40.02 -11.94
N ARG A 355 42.25 41.09 -12.46
CA ARG A 355 41.02 41.70 -11.90
C ARG A 355 39.84 40.74 -11.92
N ALA A 356 39.59 40.07 -13.04
CA ALA A 356 38.53 39.06 -13.16
C ALA A 356 38.73 37.91 -12.16
N SER A 357 39.96 37.45 -11.98
CA SER A 357 40.30 36.41 -11.00
C SER A 357 40.03 36.88 -9.57
N THR A 358 40.39 38.12 -9.22
CA THR A 358 40.06 38.70 -7.92
C THR A 358 38.55 38.78 -7.69
N VAL A 359 37.77 39.17 -8.70
CA VAL A 359 36.30 39.21 -8.62
C VAL A 359 35.72 37.81 -8.40
N VAL A 360 36.18 36.80 -9.13
CA VAL A 360 35.75 35.40 -8.94
C VAL A 360 36.08 34.92 -7.53
N VAL A 361 37.31 35.14 -7.05
CA VAL A 361 37.72 34.76 -5.69
C VAL A 361 36.89 35.49 -4.63
N ALA A 362 36.63 36.79 -4.80
CA ALA A 362 35.81 37.57 -3.88
C ALA A 362 34.35 37.10 -3.87
N LEU A 363 33.80 36.76 -5.04
CA LEU A 363 32.45 36.22 -5.17
C LEU A 363 32.33 34.84 -4.49
N LEU A 364 33.29 33.94 -4.72
CA LEU A 364 33.36 32.63 -4.06
C LEU A 364 33.45 32.77 -2.54
N ALA A 365 34.32 33.66 -2.05
CA ALA A 365 34.44 33.92 -0.61
C ALA A 365 33.14 34.52 -0.03
N GLY A 366 32.50 35.44 -0.75
CA GLY A 366 31.22 36.03 -0.36
C GLY A 366 30.09 35.00 -0.31
N LEU A 367 30.03 34.09 -1.28
CA LEU A 367 29.07 32.99 -1.31
C LEU A 367 29.29 32.04 -0.14
N LEU A 368 30.54 31.71 0.20
CA LEU A 368 30.86 30.88 1.36
C LEU A 368 30.41 31.54 2.68
N VAL A 369 30.66 32.85 2.82
CA VAL A 369 30.23 33.65 3.99
C VAL A 369 28.71 33.71 4.10
N LEU A 370 27.98 33.66 2.99
CA LEU A 370 26.52 33.65 2.94
C LEU A 370 25.91 32.25 3.17
N GLU A 371 26.54 31.21 2.62
CA GLU A 371 26.06 29.84 2.70
C GLU A 371 26.20 29.29 4.13
N ALA A 372 27.33 29.55 4.81
CA ALA A 372 27.58 29.07 6.17
C ALA A 372 26.46 29.43 7.19
N PRO A 373 26.05 30.71 7.35
CA PRO A 373 24.96 31.06 8.26
C PRO A 373 23.60 30.51 7.80
N THR A 374 23.39 30.39 6.49
CA THR A 374 22.17 29.80 5.91
C THR A 374 22.04 28.32 6.32
N VAL A 375 23.11 27.54 6.15
CA VAL A 375 23.16 26.13 6.56
C VAL A 375 23.01 26.00 8.07
N LEU A 376 23.70 26.83 8.86
CA LEU A 376 23.57 26.82 10.32
C LEU A 376 22.16 27.15 10.80
N ALA A 377 21.47 28.09 10.15
CA ALA A 377 20.08 28.42 10.43
C ALA A 377 19.15 27.22 10.17
N VAL A 378 19.31 26.55 9.03
CA VAL A 378 18.51 25.37 8.68
C VAL A 378 18.76 24.20 9.63
N LEU A 379 20.01 23.92 10.00
CA LEU A 379 20.35 22.91 11.01
C LEU A 379 19.76 23.24 12.38
N THR A 380 19.72 24.53 12.74
CA THR A 380 19.11 25.00 13.99
C THR A 380 17.60 24.79 14.00
N LEU A 381 16.91 25.09 12.89
CA LEU A 381 15.49 24.79 12.72
C LEU A 381 15.21 23.30 12.87
N GLY A 382 16.05 22.44 12.28
CA GLY A 382 15.94 20.99 12.42
C GLY A 382 16.05 20.50 13.87
N ARG A 383 17.05 20.99 14.61
CA ARG A 383 17.22 20.65 16.04
C ARG A 383 16.06 21.11 16.90
N ARG A 384 15.57 22.34 16.70
CA ARG A 384 14.43 22.89 17.45
C ARG A 384 13.16 22.07 17.18
N LEU A 385 12.91 21.72 15.94
CA LEU A 385 11.79 20.87 15.55
C LEU A 385 11.84 19.51 16.26
N GLU A 386 12.99 18.83 16.23
CA GLU A 386 13.15 17.54 16.92
C GLU A 386 12.90 17.66 18.43
N LEU A 387 13.51 18.64 19.09
CA LEU A 387 13.37 18.84 20.53
C LEU A 387 11.92 19.12 20.94
N ARG A 388 11.19 19.95 20.16
CA ARG A 388 9.77 20.23 20.43
C ARG A 388 8.91 18.99 20.29
N LEU A 389 9.12 18.20 19.23
CA LEU A 389 8.37 16.96 19.04
C LEU A 389 8.67 15.93 20.14
N ARG A 390 9.94 15.81 20.56
CA ARG A 390 10.32 14.97 21.72
C ARG A 390 9.58 15.44 22.97
N HIS A 391 9.64 16.72 23.29
CA HIS A 391 8.98 17.27 24.48
C HIS A 391 7.46 17.07 24.44
N ALA A 392 6.82 17.33 23.29
CA ALA A 392 5.39 17.12 23.11
C ALA A 392 4.99 15.65 23.32
N LEU A 393 5.75 14.72 22.76
CA LEU A 393 5.51 13.28 22.94
C LEU A 393 5.68 12.86 24.40
N PHE A 394 6.79 13.24 25.04
CA PHE A 394 7.04 12.93 26.45
C PHE A 394 5.97 13.49 27.39
N ARG A 395 5.43 14.68 27.10
CA ARG A 395 4.34 15.27 27.87
C ARG A 395 3.00 14.58 27.63
N LYS A 396 2.76 14.08 26.42
CA LYS A 396 1.50 13.44 26.03
C LYS A 396 1.41 11.99 26.53
N LEU A 397 2.51 11.24 26.51
CA LEU A 397 2.54 9.82 26.90
C LEU A 397 1.81 9.48 28.21
N PRO A 398 2.02 10.19 29.35
CA PRO A 398 1.33 9.88 30.59
C PRO A 398 -0.14 10.33 30.63
N LEU A 399 -0.63 11.04 29.61
CA LEU A 399 -2.01 11.50 29.50
C LEU A 399 -2.85 10.60 28.57
N LEU A 400 -2.22 9.61 27.94
CA LEU A 400 -2.90 8.69 27.04
C LEU A 400 -3.69 7.66 27.86
N PRO A 401 -4.92 7.32 27.46
CA PRO A 401 -5.75 6.38 28.20
C PRO A 401 -5.17 4.96 28.15
N ASP A 402 -5.36 4.19 29.21
CA ASP A 402 -4.84 2.81 29.35
C ASP A 402 -5.14 1.92 28.14
N ARG A 403 -6.34 2.03 27.55
CA ARG A 403 -6.73 1.29 26.33
C ARG A 403 -5.81 1.56 25.13
N TYR A 404 -5.30 2.78 24.99
CA TYR A 404 -4.38 3.16 23.91
C TYR A 404 -3.01 2.49 24.08
N LEU A 405 -2.55 2.42 25.34
CA LEU A 405 -1.28 1.78 25.71
C LEU A 405 -1.38 0.25 25.66
N ALA A 406 -2.51 -0.33 26.08
CA ALA A 406 -2.75 -1.78 26.04
C ALA A 406 -2.74 -2.34 24.61
N SER A 407 -3.29 -1.59 23.65
CA SER A 407 -3.32 -2.02 22.26
C SER A 407 -1.99 -1.83 21.52
N ARG A 408 -0.98 -1.17 22.11
CA ARG A 408 0.30 -0.87 21.42
C ARG A 408 1.50 -1.35 22.25
N PRO A 409 2.33 -2.27 21.72
CA PRO A 409 3.46 -2.79 22.49
C PRO A 409 4.49 -1.67 22.78
N VAL A 410 5.17 -1.79 23.91
CA VAL A 410 6.22 -0.84 24.35
C VAL A 410 7.32 -0.69 23.29
N SER A 411 7.63 -1.76 22.56
CA SER A 411 8.57 -1.75 21.44
C SER A 411 8.14 -0.85 20.28
N ASP A 412 6.82 -0.68 20.04
CA ASP A 412 6.30 0.26 19.04
C ASP A 412 6.49 1.72 19.49
N MET A 413 6.17 2.03 20.75
CA MET A 413 6.37 3.37 21.32
C MET A 413 7.86 3.75 21.36
N GLY A 414 8.72 2.81 21.74
CA GLY A 414 10.17 2.98 21.70
C GLY A 414 10.70 3.24 20.29
N ALA A 415 10.22 2.50 19.29
CA ALA A 415 10.60 2.71 17.89
C ALA A 415 10.16 4.08 17.36
N ARG A 416 8.96 4.57 17.74
CA ARG A 416 8.50 5.93 17.41
C ARG A 416 9.42 6.98 18.05
N GLY A 417 9.72 6.82 19.33
CA GLY A 417 10.70 7.63 20.07
C GLY A 417 12.07 7.72 19.38
N HIS A 418 12.57 6.57 18.90
CA HIS A 418 13.83 6.51 18.17
C HIS A 418 13.76 7.24 16.82
N SER A 419 12.66 7.12 16.08
CA SER A 419 12.50 7.69 14.73
C SER A 419 12.41 9.23 14.67
N LEU A 420 12.27 9.93 15.80
CA LEU A 420 12.19 11.39 15.86
C LEU A 420 13.38 12.11 15.21
N HIS A 421 14.58 11.53 15.28
CA HIS A 421 15.78 12.10 14.68
C HIS A 421 15.67 12.25 13.16
N VAL A 422 14.82 11.45 12.50
CA VAL A 422 14.61 11.52 11.05
C VAL A 422 13.98 12.86 10.67
N VAL A 423 13.02 13.35 11.46
CA VAL A 423 12.30 14.62 11.23
C VAL A 423 13.24 15.83 11.33
N ARG A 424 14.37 15.71 12.05
CA ARG A 424 15.41 16.75 12.12
C ARG A 424 15.93 17.16 10.73
N SER A 425 15.93 16.24 9.78
CA SER A 425 16.42 16.50 8.41
C SER A 425 15.39 17.19 7.50
N ALA A 426 14.13 17.33 7.93
CA ALA A 426 13.07 17.92 7.09
C ALA A 426 13.38 19.36 6.62
N PRO A 427 13.88 20.29 7.46
CA PRO A 427 14.24 21.63 6.99
C PRO A 427 15.35 21.63 5.94
N GLU A 428 16.32 20.72 6.06
CA GLU A 428 17.40 20.57 5.08
C GLU A 428 16.87 20.06 3.73
N LEU A 429 15.89 19.15 3.75
CA LEU A 429 15.24 18.69 2.52
C LEU A 429 14.45 19.80 1.84
N VAL A 430 13.78 20.66 2.61
CA VAL A 430 13.10 21.84 2.08
C VAL A 430 14.12 22.81 1.47
N ARG A 431 15.22 23.08 2.17
CA ARG A 431 16.31 23.94 1.68
C ARG A 431 16.83 23.46 0.31
N ARG A 432 17.23 22.19 0.22
CA ARG A 432 17.75 21.59 -1.03
C ARG A 432 16.70 21.56 -2.15
N GLY A 433 15.42 21.37 -1.81
CA GLY A 433 14.33 21.41 -2.78
C GLY A 433 14.12 22.81 -3.37
N VAL A 434 14.04 23.83 -2.51
CA VAL A 434 13.93 25.23 -2.93
C VAL A 434 15.14 25.63 -3.77
N GLU A 435 16.34 25.29 -3.31
CA GLU A 435 17.59 25.56 -4.01
C GLU A 435 17.61 24.92 -5.41
N ALA A 436 17.28 23.63 -5.52
CA ALA A 436 17.28 22.93 -6.80
C ALA A 436 16.24 23.49 -7.78
N VAL A 437 15.03 23.84 -7.31
CA VAL A 437 14.00 24.48 -8.16
C VAL A 437 14.45 25.87 -8.63
N LEU A 438 15.01 26.68 -7.73
CA LEU A 438 15.50 28.02 -8.07
C LEU A 438 16.66 27.95 -9.06
N GLN A 439 17.65 27.09 -8.82
CA GLN A 439 18.78 26.89 -9.73
C GLN A 439 18.32 26.41 -11.10
N LEU A 440 17.39 25.44 -11.17
CA LEU A 440 16.84 24.95 -12.43
C LEU A 440 16.15 26.08 -13.23
N GLY A 441 15.34 26.89 -12.55
CA GLY A 441 14.66 28.05 -13.14
C GLY A 441 15.63 29.14 -13.60
N LEU A 442 16.56 29.55 -12.74
CA LEU A 442 17.55 30.59 -13.05
C LEU A 442 18.50 30.16 -14.17
N THR A 443 18.98 28.91 -14.17
CA THR A 443 19.81 28.36 -15.26
C THR A 443 19.05 28.36 -16.59
N THR A 444 17.76 28.00 -16.58
CA THR A 444 16.91 28.03 -17.78
C THR A 444 16.75 29.46 -18.31
N LEU A 445 16.49 30.42 -17.43
CA LEU A 445 16.38 31.84 -17.78
C LEU A 445 17.71 32.39 -18.31
N ALA A 446 18.83 32.01 -17.70
CA ALA A 446 20.16 32.42 -18.13
C ALA A 446 20.51 31.88 -19.53
N ILE A 447 20.17 30.61 -19.82
CA ILE A 447 20.32 30.03 -21.16
C ILE A 447 19.43 30.78 -22.18
N GLY A 448 18.17 31.05 -21.84
CA GLY A 448 17.25 31.78 -22.71
C GLY A 448 17.64 33.24 -22.96
N TRP A 449 18.35 33.86 -22.02
CA TRP A 449 18.92 35.20 -22.20
C TRP A 449 20.10 35.20 -23.18
N LEU A 450 20.91 34.13 -23.21
CA LEU A 450 22.02 33.99 -24.16
C LEU A 450 21.55 33.62 -25.57
N ASP A 451 20.63 32.66 -25.68
CA ASP A 451 20.02 32.24 -26.94
C ASP A 451 18.59 31.75 -26.71
N ALA A 452 17.63 32.41 -27.38
CA ALA A 452 16.22 32.11 -27.23
C ALA A 452 15.87 30.67 -27.69
N ARG A 453 16.57 30.13 -28.69
CA ARG A 453 16.31 28.77 -29.21
C ARG A 453 16.77 27.71 -28.21
N SER A 454 18.00 27.82 -27.73
CA SER A 454 18.51 27.00 -26.63
C SER A 454 17.71 27.18 -25.34
N GLY A 455 17.18 28.38 -25.06
CA GLY A 455 16.28 28.64 -23.94
C GLY A 455 14.98 27.84 -23.99
N ALA A 456 14.35 27.73 -25.16
CA ALA A 456 13.16 26.92 -25.35
C ALA A 456 13.44 25.43 -25.09
N ALA A 457 14.57 24.92 -25.58
CA ALA A 457 14.99 23.55 -25.31
C ALA A 457 15.29 23.32 -23.81
N ALA A 458 15.97 24.26 -23.15
CA ALA A 458 16.22 24.20 -21.70
C ALA A 458 14.93 24.23 -20.89
N ALA A 459 13.93 25.02 -21.30
CA ALA A 459 12.62 25.06 -20.65
C ALA A 459 11.90 23.71 -20.73
N VAL A 460 11.95 23.04 -21.88
CA VAL A 460 11.42 21.67 -22.05
C VAL A 460 12.10 20.70 -21.09
N VAL A 461 13.43 20.76 -20.97
CA VAL A 461 14.19 19.91 -20.03
C VAL A 461 13.75 20.14 -18.60
N THR A 462 13.66 21.41 -18.18
CA THR A 462 13.25 21.85 -16.84
C THR A 462 11.83 21.37 -16.51
N VAL A 463 10.87 21.53 -17.43
CA VAL A 463 9.50 21.02 -17.24
C VAL A 463 9.51 19.50 -17.08
N GLY A 464 10.29 18.78 -17.90
CA GLY A 464 10.40 17.33 -17.77
C GLY A 464 11.05 16.87 -16.47
N ALA A 465 12.03 17.61 -15.94
CA ALA A 465 12.64 17.34 -14.64
C ALA A 465 11.66 17.55 -13.47
N LEU A 466 10.88 18.63 -13.50
CA LEU A 466 9.83 18.90 -12.52
C LEU A 466 8.70 17.86 -12.61
N ALA A 467 8.29 17.50 -13.82
CA ALA A 467 7.29 16.45 -14.05
C ALA A 467 7.78 15.09 -13.56
N ALA A 468 9.05 14.73 -13.81
CA ALA A 468 9.64 13.51 -13.29
C ALA A 468 9.62 13.49 -11.75
N ALA A 469 10.03 14.58 -11.09
CA ALA A 469 9.98 14.71 -9.63
C ALA A 469 8.55 14.57 -9.07
N TRP A 470 7.55 15.13 -9.77
CA TRP A 470 6.14 15.01 -9.38
C TRP A 470 5.60 13.59 -9.58
N LEU A 471 5.92 12.94 -10.69
CA LEU A 471 5.52 11.56 -11.01
C LEU A 471 6.19 10.52 -10.10
N THR A 472 7.35 10.83 -9.50
CA THR A 472 7.99 9.97 -8.48
C THR A 472 7.03 9.60 -7.35
N GLN A 473 6.19 10.55 -6.91
CA GLN A 473 5.28 10.37 -5.77
C GLN A 473 4.27 9.24 -6.01
N PRO A 474 3.36 9.33 -7.00
CA PRO A 474 2.35 8.28 -7.22
C PRO A 474 2.97 6.94 -7.63
N LEU A 475 4.15 6.93 -8.27
CA LEU A 475 4.77 5.70 -8.76
C LEU A 475 5.54 4.93 -7.66
N LEU A 476 6.14 5.63 -6.70
CA LEU A 476 7.01 5.00 -5.70
C LEU A 476 6.44 5.02 -4.28
N ALA A 477 5.45 5.86 -3.97
CA ALA A 477 4.95 6.01 -2.60
C ALA A 477 4.45 4.69 -1.98
N GLU A 478 3.71 3.87 -2.73
CA GLU A 478 3.23 2.55 -2.25
C GLU A 478 4.40 1.60 -1.95
N ARG A 479 5.38 1.50 -2.87
CA ARG A 479 6.57 0.66 -2.72
C ARG A 479 7.44 1.09 -1.54
N GLU A 480 7.57 2.40 -1.35
CA GLU A 480 8.32 3.03 -0.27
C GLU A 480 7.65 2.77 1.10
N LEU A 481 6.32 2.93 1.17
CA LEU A 481 5.52 2.64 2.36
C LEU A 481 5.65 1.17 2.76
N LYS A 482 5.57 0.27 1.77
CA LYS A 482 5.74 -1.17 1.96
C LYS A 482 7.12 -1.52 2.54
N LEU A 483 8.20 -1.02 1.95
CA LEU A 483 9.57 -1.24 2.46
C LEU A 483 9.70 -0.79 3.92
N ARG A 484 9.20 0.41 4.26
CA ARG A 484 9.26 0.93 5.63
C ARG A 484 8.46 0.10 6.61
N THR A 485 7.30 -0.40 6.21
CA THR A 485 6.46 -1.23 7.08
C THR A 485 7.17 -2.52 7.44
N HIS A 486 7.80 -3.19 6.46
CA HIS A 486 8.63 -4.37 6.74
C HIS A 486 9.88 -4.05 7.58
N HIS A 487 10.54 -2.91 7.34
CA HIS A 487 11.66 -2.48 8.17
C HIS A 487 11.25 -2.28 9.64
N GLY A 488 10.09 -1.66 9.88
CA GLY A 488 9.51 -1.53 11.23
C GLY A 488 9.17 -2.88 11.86
N GLY A 489 8.64 -3.81 11.08
CA GLY A 489 8.38 -5.19 11.49
C GLY A 489 9.63 -5.92 11.97
N LEU A 490 10.74 -5.82 11.22
CA LEU A 490 12.02 -6.41 11.60
C LEU A 490 12.54 -5.84 12.93
N GLY A 491 12.51 -4.51 13.09
CA GLY A 491 12.96 -3.87 14.33
C GLY A 491 12.17 -4.31 15.56
N ARG A 492 10.84 -4.37 15.46
CA ARG A 492 9.98 -4.86 16.55
C ARG A 492 10.23 -6.34 16.85
N PHE A 493 10.30 -7.19 15.83
CA PHE A 493 10.58 -8.62 16.01
C PHE A 493 11.87 -8.86 16.79
N THR A 494 12.92 -8.09 16.50
CA THR A 494 14.19 -8.16 17.26
C THR A 494 14.02 -7.70 18.71
N LEU A 495 13.35 -6.58 18.95
CA LEU A 495 13.12 -6.07 20.31
C LEU A 495 12.27 -7.02 21.15
N ASP A 496 11.20 -7.58 20.58
CA ASP A 496 10.31 -8.52 21.27
C ASP A 496 11.06 -9.83 21.58
N ALA A 497 11.92 -10.30 20.67
CA ALA A 497 12.79 -11.46 20.93
C ALA A 497 13.82 -11.19 22.05
N LEU A 498 14.32 -9.96 22.19
CA LEU A 498 15.21 -9.58 23.29
C LEU A 498 14.47 -9.52 24.63
N LEU A 499 13.24 -8.98 24.65
CA LEU A 499 12.38 -8.99 25.84
C LEU A 499 12.02 -10.43 26.26
N GLY A 500 11.75 -11.29 25.28
CA GLY A 500 11.43 -12.71 25.48
C GLY A 500 12.65 -13.64 25.53
N LEU A 501 13.87 -13.15 25.76
CA LEU A 501 15.08 -13.97 25.63
C LEU A 501 15.07 -15.20 26.55
N THR A 502 14.64 -15.04 27.79
CA THR A 502 14.58 -16.13 28.78
C THR A 502 13.64 -17.26 28.34
N PRO A 503 12.34 -17.01 28.04
CA PRO A 503 11.46 -18.07 27.55
C PRO A 503 11.93 -18.67 26.22
N LEU A 504 12.48 -17.86 25.31
CA LEU A 504 13.03 -18.38 24.05
C LEU A 504 14.17 -19.39 24.27
N ARG A 505 15.07 -19.12 25.22
CA ARG A 505 16.14 -20.05 25.60
C ARG A 505 15.60 -21.27 26.35
N ALA A 506 14.65 -21.08 27.26
CA ALA A 506 14.04 -22.16 28.03
C ALA A 506 13.33 -23.19 27.13
N HIS A 507 12.70 -22.73 26.03
CA HIS A 507 12.02 -23.58 25.06
C HIS A 507 12.86 -23.95 23.82
N SER A 508 14.16 -23.58 23.78
CA SER A 508 15.05 -23.80 22.63
C SER A 508 14.44 -23.30 21.30
N ALA A 509 13.70 -22.20 21.34
CA ALA A 509 12.90 -21.69 20.23
C ALA A 509 13.73 -20.94 19.16
N GLU A 510 15.06 -21.04 19.21
CA GLU A 510 16.01 -20.33 18.34
C GLU A 510 15.74 -20.58 16.86
N SER A 511 15.43 -21.84 16.50
CA SER A 511 15.12 -22.21 15.12
C SER A 511 13.80 -21.62 14.64
N ALA A 512 12.80 -21.52 15.52
CA ALA A 512 11.52 -20.89 15.20
C ALA A 512 11.69 -19.38 14.99
N VAL A 513 12.41 -18.70 15.90
CA VAL A 513 12.73 -17.27 15.79
C VAL A 513 13.54 -16.99 14.52
N ARG A 514 14.54 -17.81 14.20
CA ARG A 514 15.34 -17.67 12.97
C ARG A 514 14.47 -17.81 11.71
N ARG A 515 13.51 -18.74 11.70
CA ARG A 515 12.55 -18.89 10.58
C ARG A 515 11.65 -17.66 10.44
N GLY A 516 11.05 -17.19 11.53
CA GLY A 516 10.19 -15.99 11.54
C GLY A 516 10.95 -14.74 11.08
N HIS A 517 12.17 -14.53 11.59
CA HIS A 517 13.03 -13.44 11.15
C HIS A 517 13.39 -13.55 9.66
N SER A 518 13.73 -14.75 9.19
CA SER A 518 14.06 -14.99 7.78
C SER A 518 12.88 -14.69 6.84
N GLN A 519 11.65 -14.97 7.27
CA GLN A 519 10.45 -14.63 6.52
C GLN A 519 10.28 -13.11 6.37
N LEU A 520 10.38 -12.36 7.48
CA LEU A 520 10.33 -10.89 7.45
C LEU A 520 11.45 -10.30 6.59
N LEU A 521 12.66 -10.87 6.64
CA LEU A 521 13.78 -10.47 5.80
C LEU A 521 13.52 -10.71 4.30
N ARG A 522 12.86 -11.82 3.94
CA ARG A 522 12.48 -12.09 2.53
C ARG A 522 11.52 -11.03 2.01
N GLU A 523 10.50 -10.68 2.77
CA GLU A 523 9.53 -9.64 2.40
C GLU A 523 10.18 -8.25 2.31
N TRP A 524 10.99 -7.89 3.30
CA TRP A 524 11.77 -6.65 3.28
C TRP A 524 12.68 -6.56 2.05
N ARG A 525 13.41 -7.65 1.72
CA ARG A 525 14.27 -7.72 0.54
C ARG A 525 13.46 -7.59 -0.75
N GLY A 526 12.31 -8.25 -0.84
CA GLY A 526 11.40 -8.18 -1.99
C GLY A 526 10.88 -6.76 -2.23
N ALA A 527 10.38 -6.12 -1.17
CA ALA A 527 9.94 -4.73 -1.20
C ALA A 527 11.08 -3.77 -1.59
N GLY A 528 12.28 -3.97 -1.03
CA GLY A 528 13.45 -3.15 -1.33
C GLY A 528 13.91 -3.27 -2.79
N ARG A 529 13.93 -4.50 -3.34
CA ARG A 529 14.25 -4.72 -4.76
C ARG A 529 13.20 -4.09 -5.69
N SER A 530 11.91 -4.22 -5.36
CA SER A 530 10.83 -3.61 -6.15
C SER A 530 10.93 -2.09 -6.18
N LEU A 531 11.17 -1.48 -5.01
CA LEU A 531 11.41 -0.04 -4.91
C LEU A 531 12.65 0.37 -5.71
N GLN A 532 13.79 -0.29 -5.50
CA GLN A 532 15.05 0.07 -6.15
C GLN A 532 14.97 -0.11 -7.67
N ALA A 533 14.29 -1.15 -8.16
CA ALA A 533 14.04 -1.30 -9.59
C ALA A 533 13.23 -0.11 -10.15
N GLY A 534 12.19 0.33 -9.45
CA GLY A 534 11.42 1.53 -9.83
C GLY A 534 12.27 2.80 -9.82
N VAL A 535 13.11 2.98 -8.80
CA VAL A 535 14.05 4.11 -8.68
C VAL A 535 15.03 4.11 -9.84
N VAL A 536 15.66 2.98 -10.16
CA VAL A 536 16.62 2.85 -11.27
C VAL A 536 15.96 3.17 -12.60
N TRP A 537 14.75 2.66 -12.86
CA TRP A 537 13.99 2.98 -14.07
C TRP A 537 13.71 4.47 -14.21
N LEU A 538 13.19 5.10 -13.15
CA LEU A 538 12.86 6.52 -13.17
C LEU A 538 14.10 7.41 -13.30
N ALA A 539 15.17 7.09 -12.57
CA ALA A 539 16.44 7.82 -12.63
C ALA A 539 17.09 7.68 -14.02
N THR A 540 17.04 6.48 -14.61
CA THR A 540 17.57 6.24 -15.97
C THR A 540 16.77 7.04 -17.00
N ALA A 541 15.43 6.99 -16.93
CA ALA A 541 14.57 7.75 -17.85
C ALA A 541 14.80 9.27 -17.72
N GLN A 542 14.89 9.79 -16.50
CA GLN A 542 15.18 11.20 -16.24
C GLN A 542 16.59 11.60 -16.71
N ALA A 543 17.59 10.75 -16.49
CA ALA A 543 18.95 10.99 -16.98
C ALA A 543 18.98 11.03 -18.52
N CYS A 544 18.38 10.06 -19.19
CA CYS A 544 18.29 10.05 -20.66
C CYS A 544 17.60 11.32 -21.19
N TRP A 545 16.46 11.71 -20.60
CA TRP A 545 15.75 12.94 -20.95
C TRP A 545 16.64 14.18 -20.77
N ALA A 546 17.27 14.32 -19.61
CA ALA A 546 18.02 15.52 -19.28
C ALA A 546 19.33 15.63 -20.08
N TYR A 547 20.06 14.53 -20.30
CA TYR A 547 21.28 14.54 -21.11
C TYR A 547 20.99 14.75 -22.60
N ALA A 548 19.92 14.14 -23.14
CA ALA A 548 19.48 14.39 -24.53
C ALA A 548 19.08 15.87 -24.70
N GLY A 549 18.40 16.43 -23.71
CA GLY A 549 18.05 17.84 -23.69
C GLY A 549 19.25 18.78 -23.56
N ALA A 550 20.21 18.48 -22.69
CA ALA A 550 21.45 19.23 -22.57
C ALA A 550 22.24 19.21 -23.89
N PHE A 551 22.31 18.05 -24.55
CA PHE A 551 22.89 17.94 -25.88
C PHE A 551 22.15 18.82 -26.90
N ALA A 552 20.81 18.79 -26.91
CA ALA A 552 20.01 19.62 -27.82
C ALA A 552 20.23 21.12 -27.58
N VAL A 553 20.32 21.56 -26.32
CA VAL A 553 20.62 22.95 -25.93
C VAL A 553 21.97 23.40 -26.51
N VAL A 554 23.02 22.59 -26.37
CA VAL A 554 24.35 22.90 -26.93
C VAL A 554 24.35 22.85 -28.46
N TRP A 555 23.72 21.83 -29.05
CA TRP A 555 23.65 21.65 -30.49
C TRP A 555 22.95 22.82 -31.19
N LEU A 556 21.82 23.27 -30.64
CA LEU A 556 21.05 24.41 -31.18
C LEU A 556 21.88 25.71 -31.16
N HIS A 557 22.64 25.94 -30.09
CA HIS A 557 23.51 27.11 -29.99
C HIS A 557 24.64 27.06 -31.02
N LEU A 558 25.33 25.91 -31.15
CA LEU A 558 26.43 25.74 -32.10
C LEU A 558 25.99 25.77 -33.56
N SER A 559 24.74 25.39 -33.84
CA SER A 559 24.14 25.45 -35.18
C SER A 559 23.64 26.85 -35.56
N GLY A 560 23.64 27.80 -34.63
CA GLY A 560 23.17 29.16 -34.84
C GLY A 560 24.26 30.10 -35.40
N PRO A 561 23.88 31.15 -36.16
CA PRO A 561 24.81 32.18 -36.59
C PRO A 561 25.24 33.03 -35.38
N GLY A 562 26.52 32.97 -34.99
CA GLY A 562 27.11 33.78 -33.90
C GLY A 562 27.76 33.02 -32.74
N ALA A 563 28.00 31.72 -32.86
CA ALA A 563 28.65 30.92 -31.81
C ALA A 563 30.09 31.40 -31.51
N GLN A 564 30.26 32.14 -30.42
CA GLN A 564 31.57 32.49 -29.87
C GLN A 564 32.05 31.39 -28.91
N ALA A 565 33.35 31.06 -28.91
CA ALA A 565 33.89 29.99 -28.08
C ALA A 565 33.60 30.19 -26.57
N GLY A 566 33.68 31.43 -26.07
CA GLY A 566 33.41 31.74 -24.66
C GLY A 566 31.93 31.59 -24.25
N THR A 567 30.98 31.94 -25.14
CA THR A 567 29.54 31.76 -24.86
C THR A 567 29.14 30.30 -24.97
N ALA A 568 29.74 29.55 -25.90
CA ALA A 568 29.50 28.13 -26.05
C ALA A 568 29.94 27.32 -24.82
N LEU A 569 31.09 27.67 -24.21
CA LEU A 569 31.57 27.03 -22.98
C LEU A 569 30.66 27.33 -21.77
N LEU A 570 30.23 28.58 -21.60
CA LEU A 570 29.29 28.96 -20.54
C LEU A 570 27.94 28.23 -20.68
N LEU A 571 27.42 28.19 -21.91
CA LEU A 571 26.16 27.51 -22.21
C LEU A 571 26.29 26.00 -22.00
N ALA A 572 27.42 25.38 -22.36
CA ALA A 572 27.66 23.97 -22.09
C ALA A 572 27.74 23.68 -20.58
N TYR A 573 28.41 24.53 -19.80
CA TYR A 573 28.45 24.43 -18.34
C TYR A 573 27.04 24.47 -17.72
N TRP A 574 26.22 25.45 -18.11
CA TRP A 574 24.84 25.55 -17.65
C TRP A 574 23.96 24.40 -18.15
N ALA A 575 24.09 23.99 -19.41
CA ALA A 575 23.33 22.85 -19.95
C ALA A 575 23.65 21.54 -19.22
N LEU A 576 24.92 21.30 -18.87
CA LEU A 576 25.35 20.12 -18.12
C LEU A 576 24.95 20.15 -16.64
N SER A 577 24.57 21.32 -16.09
CA SER A 577 23.99 21.43 -14.76
C SER A 577 22.51 21.00 -14.69
N LEU A 578 21.76 21.08 -15.80
CA LEU A 578 20.34 20.71 -15.81
C LEU A 578 20.10 19.23 -15.45
N PRO A 579 20.88 18.24 -15.96
CA PRO A 579 20.77 16.84 -15.54
C PRO A 579 20.99 16.60 -14.05
N SER A 580 22.02 17.23 -13.46
CA SER A 580 22.33 17.04 -12.04
C SER A 580 21.28 17.66 -11.12
N LEU A 581 20.75 18.84 -11.47
CA LEU A 581 19.64 19.48 -10.77
C LEU A 581 18.35 18.65 -10.87
N GLY A 582 18.05 18.12 -12.06
CA GLY A 582 16.91 17.22 -12.25
C GLY A 582 17.02 15.94 -11.41
N ALA A 583 18.20 15.33 -11.35
CA ALA A 583 18.43 14.13 -10.54
C ALA A 583 18.28 14.43 -9.04
N ALA A 584 18.77 15.59 -8.58
CA ALA A 584 18.60 16.04 -7.20
C ALA A 584 17.11 16.21 -6.83
N LEU A 585 16.29 16.76 -7.72
CA LEU A 585 14.83 16.90 -7.49
C LEU A 585 14.13 15.55 -7.37
N VAL A 586 14.46 14.58 -8.23
CA VAL A 586 13.91 13.22 -8.16
C VAL A 586 14.30 12.54 -6.84
N GLU A 587 15.55 12.69 -6.41
CA GLU A 587 16.04 12.17 -5.14
C GLU A 587 15.32 12.80 -3.94
N LEU A 588 15.11 14.11 -3.95
CA LEU A 588 14.36 14.80 -2.90
C LEU A 588 12.89 14.37 -2.86
N ALA A 589 12.26 14.19 -4.04
CA ALA A 589 10.91 13.67 -4.13
C ALA A 589 10.79 12.27 -3.51
N ARG A 590 11.80 11.41 -3.67
CA ARG A 590 11.83 10.08 -3.04
C ARG A 590 11.89 10.12 -1.51
N GLN A 591 12.56 11.11 -0.93
CA GLN A 591 12.73 11.22 0.52
C GLN A 591 11.50 11.80 1.24
N ALA A 592 10.70 12.62 0.54
CA ALA A 592 9.55 13.32 1.12
C ALA A 592 8.43 12.41 1.70
N PRO A 593 8.00 11.31 1.05
CA PRO A 593 7.06 10.34 1.62
C PRO A 593 7.52 9.80 2.96
N GLY A 594 8.83 9.60 3.11
CA GLY A 594 9.41 9.09 4.33
C GLY A 594 9.25 10.01 5.51
N GLN A 595 9.62 11.27 5.31
CA GLN A 595 9.43 12.33 6.31
C GLN A 595 7.94 12.45 6.67
N ARG A 596 7.07 12.45 5.66
CA ARG A 596 5.62 12.49 5.86
C ARG A 596 5.12 11.33 6.72
N ASN A 597 5.53 10.10 6.43
CA ASN A 597 5.06 8.91 7.14
C ASN A 597 5.57 8.86 8.58
N VAL A 598 6.83 9.23 8.82
CA VAL A 598 7.38 9.37 10.18
C VAL A 598 6.60 10.44 10.94
N LEU A 599 6.38 11.60 10.32
CA LEU A 599 5.62 12.69 10.95
C LEU A 599 4.18 12.29 11.26
N LEU A 600 3.46 11.63 10.34
CA LEU A 600 2.11 11.12 10.58
C LEU A 600 2.07 10.14 11.77
N ARG A 601 3.04 9.22 11.84
CA ARG A 601 3.13 8.25 12.94
C ARG A 601 3.50 8.91 14.28
N LEU A 602 4.24 10.01 14.26
CA LEU A 602 4.56 10.79 15.46
C LEU A 602 3.40 11.68 15.91
N LEU A 603 2.60 12.17 14.97
CA LEU A 603 1.42 13.00 15.25
C LEU A 603 0.23 12.17 15.78
N GLU A 604 0.13 10.89 15.41
CA GLU A 604 -0.93 9.98 15.89
C GLU A 604 -1.13 10.02 17.43
N PRO A 605 -0.11 9.76 18.28
CA PRO A 605 -0.28 9.85 19.74
C PRO A 605 -0.58 11.27 20.23
N LEU A 606 -0.09 12.30 19.52
CA LEU A 606 -0.35 13.69 19.87
C LEU A 606 -1.80 14.10 19.59
N GLY A 607 -2.44 13.48 18.61
CA GLY A 607 -3.85 13.67 18.26
C GLY A 607 -4.83 12.78 19.03
N ALA A 608 -4.36 11.78 19.77
CA ALA A 608 -5.21 10.95 20.62
C ALA A 608 -5.84 11.77 21.75
N GLU A 609 -7.05 11.41 22.18
CA GLU A 609 -7.74 12.08 23.29
C GLU A 609 -7.02 11.82 24.62
N ASP A 610 -7.02 12.83 25.50
CA ASP A 610 -6.47 12.69 26.86
C ASP A 610 -7.41 11.86 27.74
N GLU A 611 -6.87 11.07 28.65
CA GLU A 611 -7.63 10.26 29.61
C GLU A 611 -8.63 11.09 30.42
N ALA A 612 -8.24 12.30 30.83
CA ALA A 612 -9.09 13.24 31.56
C ALA A 612 -10.33 13.72 30.75
N ALA A 613 -10.30 13.64 29.42
CA ALA A 613 -11.42 13.99 28.55
C ALA A 613 -12.37 12.81 28.28
N VAL A 614 -11.93 11.57 28.57
CA VAL A 614 -12.69 10.33 28.40
C VAL A 614 -13.46 9.94 29.67
N ALA A 615 -13.18 10.57 30.81
CA ALA A 615 -13.95 10.39 32.03
C ALA A 615 -15.43 10.74 31.75
N PRO A 616 -16.39 9.83 32.00
CA PRO A 616 -17.79 10.16 31.85
C PRO A 616 -18.10 11.32 32.80
N THR A 617 -18.74 12.37 32.28
CA THR A 617 -19.44 13.33 33.13
C THR A 617 -20.34 12.51 34.06
N ALA A 618 -20.00 12.49 35.34
CA ALA A 618 -20.75 11.77 36.35
C ALA A 618 -22.23 12.23 36.31
N PRO A 619 -23.19 11.32 36.57
CA PRO A 619 -24.63 11.60 36.44
C PRO A 619 -25.12 12.77 37.29
#